data_AF-A0A1I6TL96-F1
#
_entry.id   AF-A0A1I6TL96-F1
#
_cell.length_a   1.000
_cell.length_b   1.000
_cell.length_c   1.000
_cell.angle_alpha   90.00
_cell.angle_beta   90.00
_cell.angle_gamma   90.00
#
_symmetry.space_group_name_H-M   'P 1'
#
loop_
_entity.id
_entity.type
_entity.pdbx_description
1 polymer ?
#
loop_
_entity_poly.entity_id
_entity_poly.type
_entity_poly.pdbx_seq_one_letter_code
_entity_poly.pdbx_strand_id
1 'polypeptide(L)' 'MAFSKLKAFLRKAAERTVEGLWVAIGWLIDTITPDECANFFAAMGYNSD' A
#
# COMPACT_ATOMS: atom_id res chain seq x y z
N MET A 1 -6.40 0.09 6.77
CA MET A 1 -5.24 1.03 6.78
C MET A 1 -4.39 0.94 5.53
N ALA A 2 -4.10 -0.26 5.01
CA ALA A 2 -3.36 -0.47 3.75
C ALA A 2 -3.88 0.37 2.57
N PHE A 3 -5.18 0.28 2.27
CA PHE A 3 -5.78 1.00 1.13
C PHE A 3 -5.75 2.53 1.30
N SER A 4 -5.76 3.02 2.54
CA SER A 4 -5.61 4.45 2.83
C SER A 4 -4.16 4.92 2.58
N LYS A 5 -3.16 4.11 2.96
CA LYS A 5 -1.73 4.37 2.67
C LYS A 5 -1.47 4.38 1.16
N LEU A 6 -2.04 3.40 0.43
CA LEU A 6 -2.01 3.37 -1.04
C LEU A 6 -2.61 4.64 -1.66
N LYS A 7 -3.83 5.03 -1.25
CA LYS A 7 -4.46 6.25 -1.76
C LYS A 7 -3.63 7.50 -1.45
N ALA A 8 -3.05 7.61 -0.26
CA ALA A 8 -2.20 8.74 0.10
C ALA A 8 -0.94 8.80 -0.78
N PHE A 9 -0.31 7.65 -1.03
CA PHE A 9 0.86 7.56 -1.90
C PHE A 9 0.54 7.92 -3.35
N LEU A 10 -0.55 7.38 -3.92
CA LEU A 10 -0.96 7.69 -5.29
C LEU A 10 -1.29 9.17 -5.48
N ARG A 11 -1.96 9.79 -4.49
CA ARG A 11 -2.22 11.23 -4.50
C ARG A 11 -0.92 12.05 -4.47
N LYS A 12 0.10 11.57 -3.75
CA LYS A 12 1.42 12.21 -3.68
C LYS A 12 2.23 12.03 -4.96
N ALA A 13 2.14 10.86 -5.59
CA ALA A 13 2.83 10.53 -6.84
C ALA A 13 2.32 11.38 -8.02
N ALA A 14 1.05 11.81 -7.98
CA ALA A 14 0.43 12.69 -8.98
C ALA A 14 0.53 12.20 -10.44
N GLU A 15 0.73 10.90 -10.61
CA GLU A 15 0.91 10.24 -11.91
C GLU A 15 -0.40 10.22 -12.69
N ARG A 16 -0.33 10.46 -14.00
CA ARG A 16 -1.51 10.62 -14.88
C ARG A 16 -1.62 9.53 -15.93
N THR A 17 -0.69 8.59 -15.94
CA THR A 17 -0.67 7.44 -16.84
C THR A 17 -0.95 6.14 -16.08
N VAL A 18 -1.62 5.20 -16.73
CA VAL A 18 -1.88 3.87 -16.14
C VAL A 18 -0.57 3.14 -15.86
N GLU A 19 0.38 3.20 -16.78
CA GLU A 19 1.71 2.58 -16.65
C GLU A 19 2.49 3.19 -15.49
N GLY A 20 2.54 4.52 -15.37
CA GLY A 20 3.20 5.17 -14.25
C GLY A 20 2.52 4.83 -12.92
N LEU A 21 1.19 4.72 -12.87
CA LEU A 21 0.48 4.28 -11.67
C LEU A 21 0.89 2.86 -11.27
N TRP A 22 1.02 1.93 -12.22
CA TRP A 22 1.51 0.57 -11.94
C TRP A 22 2.92 0.57 -11.35
N VAL A 23 3.83 1.35 -11.93
CA VAL A 23 5.20 1.50 -11.40
C VAL A 23 5.17 2.07 -9.98
N ALA A 24 4.41 3.14 -9.76
CA ALA A 24 4.27 3.77 -8.45
C ALA A 24 3.72 2.78 -7.40
N ILE A 25 2.73 1.96 -7.76
CA ILE A 25 2.19 0.93 -6.88
C ILE A 25 3.26 -0.12 -6.53
N GLY A 26 4.05 -0.57 -7.52
CA GLY A 26 5.14 -1.51 -7.28
C GLY A 26 6.13 -0.98 -6.26
N TRP A 27 6.59 0.26 -6.45
CA TRP A 27 7.50 0.93 -5.52
C TRP A 27 6.91 1.05 -4.12
N LEU A 28 5.62 1.38 -4.01
CA LEU A 28 4.96 1.45 -2.71
C LEU A 28 4.98 0.09 -2.00
N ILE A 29 4.69 -1.00 -2.71
CA ILE A 29 4.67 -2.35 -2.14
C ILE A 29 6.05 -2.71 -1.57
N ASP A 30 7.12 -2.37 -2.29
CA ASP A 30 8.50 -2.59 -1.82
C ASP A 30 8.84 -1.82 -0.54
N THR A 31 8.11 -0.75 -0.21
CA THR A 31 8.30 0.01 1.04
C THR A 31 7.51 -0.53 2.24
N ILE A 32 6.62 -1.50 2.03
CA ILE A 32 5.81 -2.07 3.11
C ILE A 32 6.63 -3.12 3.85
N THR A 33 6.86 -2.90 5.14
CA THR A 33 7.58 -3.86 5.98
C THR A 33 6.68 -5.05 6.37
N PRO A 34 7.27 -6.20 6.74
CA PRO A 34 6.50 -7.35 7.24
C PRO A 34 5.60 -6.99 8.43
N ASP A 35 6.07 -6.17 9.36
CA ASP A 35 5.30 -5.74 10.53
C ASP A 35 4.12 -4.84 10.14
N GLU A 36 4.32 -3.90 9.22
CA GLU A 36 3.21 -3.10 8.68
C GLU A 36 2.19 -3.98 7.95
N CYS A 37 2.66 -4.99 7.22
CA CYS A 37 1.81 -5.95 6.53
C CYS A 37 0.96 -6.75 7.54
N ALA A 38 1.58 -7.31 8.59
CA ALA A 38 0.89 -8.00 9.67
C ALA A 38 -0.13 -7.09 10.37
N ASN A 39 0.22 -5.83 10.64
CA ASN A 39 -0.70 -4.84 11.20
C ASN A 39 -1.88 -4.54 10.28
N PHE A 40 -1.70 -4.57 8.96
CA PHE A 40 -2.82 -4.40 8.02
C PHE A 40 -3.80 -5.58 8.08
N PHE A 41 -3.30 -6.81 8.19
CA PHE A 41 -4.13 -8.00 8.34
C PHE A 41 -4.83 -8.03 9.69
N ALA A 42 -4.11 -7.72 10.77
CA ALA A 42 -4.66 -7.60 12.12
C ALA A 42 -5.77 -6.55 12.20
N ALA A 43 -5.58 -5.38 11.59
CA ALA A 43 -6.58 -4.32 11.52
C ALA A 43 -7.84 -4.70 10.72
N MET A 44 -7.79 -5.77 9.92
CA MET A 44 -8.95 -6.34 9.23
C MET A 44 -9.56 -7.56 9.96
N GLY A 45 -9.08 -7.86 11.16
CA GLY A 45 -9.53 -9.02 11.95
C GLY A 45 -8.94 -10.35 11.49
N TYR A 46 -7.96 -10.34 10.58
CA TYR A 46 -7.23 -11.52 10.13
C TYR A 46 -6.00 -11.76 11.01
N ASN A 47 -6.18 -11.77 12.33
CA ASN A 47 -5.14 -12.30 13.21
C ASN A 47 -5.06 -13.81 12.96
N SER A 48 -3.85 -14.29 12.62
CA SER A 48 -3.57 -15.71 12.67
C SER A 48 -3.41 -16.06 14.15
N ASP A 49 -4.41 -16.69 14.76
CA ASP A 49 -4.24 -17.43 16.02
C ASP A 49 -3.31 -18.65 15.80
#